data_AF-A0A9W8XLF7-F1
#
_entry.id   AF-A0A9W8XLF7-F1
#
_cell.length_a   1.000
_cell.length_b   1.000
_cell.length_c   1.000
_cell.angle_alpha   90.00
_cell.angle_beta   90.00
_cell.angle_gamma   90.00
#
_symmetry.space_group_name_H-M   'P 1'
#
loop_
_entity.id
_entity.type
_entity.pdbx_description
1 polymer ?
#
loop_
_entity_poly.entity_id
_entity_poly.type
_entity_poly.pdbx_seq_one_letter_code
_entity_poly.pdbx_strand_id
1 'polypeptide(L)'
;MVHPSYEPIPASESDEKLSSIPDARQARLTLARTLLPWLAHVVFFTISLTTLFSGLYFHRQATKSCIEKVSAYSPALSTVEYYDTRYNGSLAWPSPFRGAPSPEVDEAWARYTDVSMFTVDLDTVLRIGKDPTLANLLRMYTHLDYYSALEPAFSDP
;
A
#
# COMPACT_ATOMS: atom_id res chain seq x y z
N MET A 1 70.58 61.50 -41.40
CA MET A 1 69.30 60.91 -40.95
C MET A 1 69.31 59.46 -41.39
N VAL A 2 69.37 58.51 -40.45
CA VAL A 2 69.39 57.07 -40.72
C VAL A 2 67.99 56.54 -40.41
N HIS A 3 67.31 56.00 -41.41
CA HIS A 3 66.03 55.32 -41.19
C HIS A 3 66.30 53.89 -40.70
N PRO A 4 65.62 53.41 -39.64
CA PRO A 4 65.73 52.02 -39.23
C PRO A 4 65.10 51.13 -40.30
N SER A 5 65.87 50.15 -40.77
CA SER A 5 65.38 49.07 -41.63
C SER A 5 64.56 48.11 -40.78
N TYR A 6 63.31 47.85 -41.18
CA TYR A 6 62.45 46.89 -40.50
C TYR A 6 62.57 45.52 -41.19
N GLU A 7 62.93 44.49 -40.44
CA GLU A 7 62.89 43.11 -40.90
C GLU A 7 61.46 42.56 -40.74
N PRO A 8 60.85 42.03 -41.82
CA PRO A 8 59.53 41.43 -41.73
C PRO A 8 59.59 40.12 -40.93
N ILE A 9 58.81 40.06 -39.85
CA ILE A 9 58.67 38.87 -39.00
C ILE A 9 57.99 37.75 -39.81
N PRO A 10 58.49 36.50 -39.78
CA PRO A 10 57.89 35.38 -40.50
C PRO A 10 56.48 35.09 -39.96
N ALA A 11 55.48 35.17 -40.83
CA ALA A 11 54.06 34.99 -40.50
C ALA A 11 53.71 33.58 -39.96
N SER A 12 54.62 32.61 -40.05
CA SER A 12 54.36 31.23 -39.62
C SER A 12 54.30 31.07 -38.10
N GLU A 13 54.97 31.93 -37.33
CA GLU A 13 55.06 31.76 -35.87
C GLU A 13 53.79 32.23 -35.13
N SER A 14 53.04 33.17 -35.71
CA SER A 14 51.79 33.68 -35.12
C SER A 14 50.61 32.72 -35.31
N ASP A 15 50.55 32.04 -36.45
CA ASP A 15 49.40 31.18 -36.80
C ASP A 15 49.45 29.83 -36.08
N GLU A 16 50.65 29.30 -35.82
CA GLU A 16 50.86 28.09 -35.04
C GLU A 16 50.35 28.26 -33.61
N LYS A 17 50.60 29.43 -33.00
CA LYS A 17 50.20 29.72 -31.62
C LYS A 17 48.69 29.91 -31.46
N LEU A 18 48.01 30.44 -32.49
CA LEU A 18 46.55 30.60 -32.47
C LEU A 18 45.80 29.27 -32.65
N SER A 19 46.42 28.28 -33.28
CA SER A 19 45.85 26.94 -33.48
C SER A 19 45.88 26.03 -32.24
N SER A 20 46.71 26.37 -31.26
CA SER A 20 46.93 25.55 -30.05
C SER A 20 46.04 25.91 -28.86
N ILE A 21 45.29 27.03 -28.94
CA ILE A 21 44.36 27.43 -27.88
C ILE A 21 43.07 26.63 -28.10
N PRO A 22 42.73 25.67 -27.22
CA PRO A 22 41.51 24.90 -27.39
C PRO A 22 40.32 25.86 -27.34
N ASP A 23 39.52 25.81 -28.40
CA ASP A 23 38.35 26.68 -28.54
C ASP A 23 37.45 26.48 -27.31
N ALA A 24 37.23 27.55 -26.53
CA ALA A 24 36.43 27.46 -25.30
C ALA A 24 35.03 26.88 -25.55
N ARG A 25 34.55 27.01 -26.79
CA ARG A 25 33.32 26.38 -27.30
C ARG A 25 33.43 24.86 -27.43
N GLN A 26 34.55 24.32 -27.92
CA GLN A 26 34.80 22.88 -28.00
C GLN A 26 34.91 22.25 -26.61
N ALA A 27 35.62 22.89 -25.67
CA ALA A 27 35.74 22.43 -24.30
C ALA A 27 34.40 22.41 -23.55
N ARG A 28 33.52 23.40 -23.79
CA ARG A 28 32.16 23.43 -23.24
C ARG A 28 31.27 22.33 -23.82
N LEU A 29 31.40 22.04 -25.11
CA LEU A 29 30.62 20.99 -25.78
C LEU A 29 31.03 19.60 -25.31
N THR A 30 32.32 19.33 -25.09
CA THR A 30 32.80 18.03 -24.57
C THR A 30 32.39 17.81 -23.12
N LEU A 31 32.49 18.85 -22.28
CA LEU A 31 32.09 18.80 -20.87
C LEU A 31 30.56 18.67 -20.71
N ALA A 32 29.77 19.34 -21.55
CA ALA A 32 28.33 19.12 -21.61
C ALA A 32 27.99 17.69 -22.04
N ARG A 33 28.71 17.12 -23.02
CA ARG A 33 28.50 15.74 -23.50
C ARG A 33 28.78 14.70 -22.43
N THR A 34 29.74 14.95 -21.53
CA THR A 34 30.07 14.04 -20.43
C THR A 34 29.16 14.25 -19.22
N LEU A 35 28.77 15.47 -18.87
CA LEU A 35 27.91 15.74 -17.70
C LEU A 35 26.42 15.47 -17.94
N LEU A 36 25.93 15.63 -19.16
CA LEU A 36 24.52 15.40 -19.50
C LEU A 36 23.99 14.00 -19.12
N PRO A 37 24.69 12.87 -19.42
CA PRO A 37 24.22 11.56 -18.98
C PRO A 37 24.22 11.41 -17.46
N TRP A 38 25.21 11.96 -16.74
CA TRP A 38 25.22 11.95 -15.27
C TRP A 38 24.05 12.73 -14.69
N LEU A 39 23.73 13.90 -15.24
CA LEU A 39 22.54 14.66 -14.86
C LEU A 39 21.25 13.87 -15.12
N ALA A 40 21.14 13.22 -16.28
CA ALA A 40 20.01 12.36 -16.59
C ALA A 40 19.88 11.21 -15.58
N HIS A 41 20.98 10.54 -15.22
CA HIS A 41 20.98 9.49 -14.20
C HIS A 41 20.53 9.99 -12.83
N VAL A 42 21.00 11.17 -12.40
CA VAL A 42 20.55 11.78 -11.14
C VAL A 42 19.06 12.10 -11.18
N VAL A 43 18.55 12.62 -12.30
CA VAL A 43 17.12 12.90 -12.48
C VAL A 43 16.31 11.60 -12.44
N PHE A 44 16.70 10.54 -13.16
CA PHE A 44 15.98 9.27 -13.12
C PHE A 44 16.03 8.61 -11.75
N PHE A 45 17.18 8.68 -11.07
CA PHE A 45 17.33 8.13 -9.72
C PHE A 45 16.45 8.87 -8.71
N THR A 46 16.43 10.21 -8.77
CA THR A 46 15.55 11.01 -7.90
C THR A 46 14.08 10.75 -8.17
N ILE A 47 13.66 10.68 -9.44
CA ILE A 47 12.28 10.30 -9.80
C ILE A 47 11.95 8.91 -9.24
N SER A 48 12.79 7.91 -9.48
CA SER A 48 12.60 6.54 -8.97
C SER A 48 12.47 6.50 -7.44
N LEU A 49 13.30 7.26 -6.75
CA LEU A 49 13.28 7.33 -5.30
C LEU A 49 12.01 8.02 -4.78
N THR A 50 11.59 9.12 -5.42
CA THR A 50 10.35 9.82 -5.06
C THR A 50 9.12 8.97 -5.31
N THR A 51 9.05 8.22 -6.41
CA THR A 51 7.91 7.34 -6.70
C THR A 51 7.87 6.16 -5.72
N LEU A 52 9.01 5.57 -5.37
CA LEU A 52 9.10 4.53 -4.35
C LEU A 52 8.59 5.03 -2.99
N PHE A 53 9.13 6.15 -2.49
CA PHE A 53 8.73 6.67 -1.18
C PHE A 53 7.28 7.14 -1.16
N SER A 54 6.81 7.77 -2.24
CA SER A 54 5.40 8.15 -2.38
C SER A 54 4.51 6.91 -2.36
N GLY A 55 4.86 5.87 -3.14
CA GLY A 55 4.12 4.62 -3.17
C GLY A 55 4.03 3.95 -1.80
N LEU A 56 5.13 3.88 -1.06
CA LEU A 56 5.16 3.34 0.30
C LEU A 56 4.32 4.17 1.29
N TYR A 57 4.37 5.51 1.19
CA TYR A 57 3.57 6.40 2.02
C TYR A 57 2.08 6.26 1.72
N PHE A 58 1.69 6.34 0.45
CA PHE A 58 0.29 6.24 0.04
C PHE A 58 -0.28 4.85 0.29
N HIS A 59 0.49 3.76 0.11
CA HIS A 59 0.03 2.41 0.41
C HIS A 59 -0.36 2.26 1.89
N ARG A 60 0.47 2.77 2.82
CA ARG A 60 0.19 2.72 4.26
C ARG A 60 -1.05 3.54 4.65
N GLN A 61 -1.25 4.68 4.02
CA GLN A 61 -2.41 5.56 4.28
C GLN A 61 -3.70 5.00 3.65
N ALA A 62 -3.59 4.42 2.45
CA ALA A 62 -4.71 3.87 1.70
C ALA A 62 -5.40 2.74 2.46
N THR A 63 -4.65 1.85 3.13
CA THR A 63 -5.25 0.74 3.89
C THR A 63 -6.21 1.24 4.97
N LYS A 64 -5.78 2.20 5.81
CA LYS A 64 -6.64 2.73 6.89
C LYS A 64 -7.86 3.47 6.34
N SER A 65 -7.64 4.40 5.40
CA SER A 65 -8.74 5.19 4.83
C SER A 65 -9.72 4.35 3.99
N CYS A 66 -9.23 3.32 3.30
CA CYS A 66 -10.07 2.40 2.55
C CYS A 66 -10.99 1.62 3.50
N ILE A 67 -10.41 1.02 4.54
CA ILE A 67 -11.14 0.20 5.51
C ILE A 67 -12.26 1.01 6.18
N GLU A 68 -11.98 2.24 6.61
CA GLU A 68 -13.01 3.11 7.19
C GLU A 68 -14.16 3.41 6.22
N LYS A 69 -13.90 3.47 4.91
CA LYS A 69 -14.90 3.77 3.88
C LYS A 69 -15.71 2.55 3.43
N VAL A 70 -15.11 1.35 3.46
CA VAL A 70 -15.75 0.12 2.98
C VAL A 70 -16.36 -0.73 4.10
N SER A 71 -15.95 -0.49 5.35
CA SER A 71 -16.46 -1.24 6.50
C SER A 71 -17.75 -0.60 7.02
N ALA A 72 -18.66 -1.44 7.54
CA ALA A 72 -19.75 -0.94 8.37
C ALA A 72 -19.18 -0.27 9.63
N TYR A 73 -19.89 0.75 10.15
CA TYR A 73 -19.48 1.39 11.38
C TYR A 73 -19.31 0.37 12.52
N SER A 74 -18.16 0.40 13.18
CA SER A 74 -17.92 -0.34 14.41
C SER A 74 -17.01 0.48 15.34
N PRO A 75 -17.33 0.58 16.65
CA PRO A 75 -16.48 1.26 17.62
C PRO A 75 -15.05 0.68 17.67
N ALA A 76 -14.89 -0.58 17.30
CA ALA A 76 -13.59 -1.26 17.34
C ALA A 76 -12.67 -0.88 16.17
N LEU A 77 -13.18 -0.29 15.08
CA LEU A 77 -12.38 -0.03 13.86
C LEU A 77 -11.15 0.86 14.13
N SER A 78 -11.22 1.78 15.09
CA SER A 78 -10.09 2.66 15.44
C SER A 78 -8.97 1.93 16.19
N THR A 79 -9.25 0.77 16.77
CA THR A 79 -8.33 0.05 17.67
C THR A 79 -7.75 -1.21 17.01
N VAL A 80 -8.29 -1.65 15.88
CA VAL A 80 -7.80 -2.84 15.17
C VAL A 80 -6.50 -2.51 14.43
N GLU A 81 -5.50 -3.37 14.64
CA GLU A 81 -4.26 -3.37 13.86
C GLU A 81 -4.39 -4.35 12.69
N TYR A 82 -4.09 -3.86 11.48
CA TYR A 82 -4.16 -4.66 10.27
C TYR A 82 -2.80 -5.25 9.92
N TYR A 83 -2.80 -6.55 9.64
CA TYR A 83 -1.61 -7.30 9.26
C TYR A 83 -1.85 -7.97 7.91
N ASP A 84 -0.93 -7.74 6.97
CA ASP A 84 -0.93 -8.46 5.70
C ASP A 84 -0.46 -9.90 5.95
N THR A 85 -1.36 -10.85 5.73
CA THR A 85 -1.04 -12.28 5.84
C THR A 85 -1.37 -12.98 4.53
N ARG A 86 -0.48 -13.89 4.11
CA ARG A 86 -0.67 -14.66 2.89
C ARG A 86 -1.21 -16.03 3.24
N TYR A 87 -2.51 -16.22 2.99
CA TYR A 87 -3.14 -17.53 3.14
C TYR A 87 -2.81 -18.44 1.96
N ASN A 88 -2.72 -19.74 2.23
CA ASN A 88 -2.71 -20.73 1.16
C ASN A 88 -4.16 -20.97 0.69
N GLY A 89 -4.49 -20.41 -0.48
CA GLY A 89 -5.82 -20.48 -1.08
C GLY A 89 -6.09 -21.73 -1.90
N SER A 90 -5.25 -22.77 -1.83
CA SER A 90 -5.55 -24.03 -2.51
C SER A 90 -6.84 -24.66 -1.95
N LEU A 91 -7.70 -25.17 -2.82
CA LEU A 91 -9.01 -25.72 -2.43
C LEU A 91 -8.88 -26.84 -1.39
N ALA A 92 -7.81 -27.63 -1.49
CA ALA A 92 -7.52 -28.76 -0.61
C ALA A 92 -6.50 -28.43 0.49
N TRP A 93 -6.25 -27.15 0.80
CA TRP A 93 -5.35 -26.81 1.90
C TRP A 93 -5.89 -27.38 3.23
N PRO A 94 -5.08 -28.15 3.99
CA PRO A 94 -5.54 -28.76 5.22
C PRO A 94 -5.94 -27.70 6.23
N SER A 95 -7.08 -27.92 6.89
CA SER A 95 -7.63 -27.06 7.91
C SER A 95 -8.26 -27.93 9.00
N PRO A 96 -8.02 -27.64 10.29
CA PRO A 96 -8.65 -28.38 11.39
C PRO A 96 -10.18 -28.18 11.45
N PHE A 97 -10.71 -27.21 10.70
CA PHE A 97 -12.13 -26.88 10.66
C PHE A 97 -12.89 -27.54 9.50
N ARG A 98 -12.24 -28.41 8.72
CA ARG A 98 -12.80 -29.02 7.51
C ARG A 98 -12.56 -30.53 7.52
N GLY A 99 -13.46 -31.26 6.86
CA GLY A 99 -13.37 -32.72 6.74
C GLY A 99 -14.75 -33.35 6.82
N ALA A 100 -14.77 -34.68 6.90
CA ALA A 100 -15.98 -35.39 7.31
C ALA A 100 -16.32 -35.03 8.77
N PRO A 101 -17.59 -35.14 9.19
CA PRO A 101 -17.97 -34.95 10.59
C PRO A 101 -17.13 -35.84 11.52
N SER A 102 -16.41 -35.23 12.46
CA SER A 102 -15.57 -35.93 13.43
C SER A 102 -15.46 -35.14 14.74
N PRO A 103 -15.20 -35.81 15.88
CA PRO A 103 -15.03 -35.14 17.17
C PRO A 103 -13.92 -34.07 17.16
N GLU A 104 -12.87 -34.30 16.37
CA GLU A 104 -11.73 -33.38 16.24
C GLU A 104 -12.14 -32.07 15.55
N VAL A 105 -12.99 -32.15 14.51
CA VAL A 105 -13.51 -30.96 13.82
C VAL A 105 -14.46 -30.20 14.74
N ASP A 106 -15.32 -30.90 15.49
CA ASP A 106 -16.24 -30.29 16.44
C ASP A 106 -15.50 -29.58 17.57
N GLU A 107 -14.46 -30.20 18.14
CA GLU A 107 -13.60 -29.58 19.15
C GLU A 107 -12.86 -28.35 18.59
N ALA A 108 -12.38 -28.42 17.34
CA ALA A 108 -11.75 -27.28 16.68
C ALA A 108 -12.72 -26.09 16.57
N TRP A 109 -13.99 -26.35 16.26
CA TRP A 109 -15.04 -25.32 16.18
C TRP A 109 -15.52 -24.84 17.55
N ALA A 110 -15.57 -25.69 18.57
CA ALA A 110 -16.16 -25.41 19.88
C ALA A 110 -15.64 -24.11 20.52
N ARG A 111 -14.35 -23.80 20.34
CA ARG A 111 -13.73 -22.58 20.89
C ARG A 111 -14.19 -21.26 20.23
N TYR A 112 -14.84 -21.33 19.07
CA TYR A 112 -15.30 -20.15 18.32
C TYR A 112 -16.82 -20.07 18.18
N THR A 113 -17.52 -21.18 18.40
CA THR A 113 -18.98 -21.25 18.30
C THR A 113 -19.69 -20.86 19.59
N ASP A 114 -18.97 -20.73 20.70
CA ASP A 114 -19.49 -20.17 21.95
C ASP A 114 -19.63 -18.64 21.84
N VAL A 115 -20.66 -18.20 21.11
CA VAL A 115 -20.98 -16.79 20.90
C VAL A 115 -22.04 -16.35 21.89
N SER A 116 -21.66 -15.49 22.83
CA SER A 116 -22.60 -14.85 23.75
C SER A 116 -23.37 -13.73 23.03
N MET A 117 -24.68 -13.66 23.25
CA MET A 117 -25.50 -12.56 22.76
C MET A 117 -25.14 -11.27 23.51
N PHE A 118 -24.90 -10.19 22.78
CA PHE A 118 -24.70 -8.86 23.35
C PHE A 118 -25.74 -7.89 22.81
N THR A 119 -26.14 -6.94 23.65
CA THR A 119 -27.08 -5.89 23.28
C THR A 119 -26.37 -4.78 22.51
N VAL A 120 -27.00 -4.28 21.45
CA VAL A 120 -26.51 -3.15 20.66
C VAL A 120 -27.40 -1.93 20.91
N ASP A 121 -26.80 -0.77 21.15
CA ASP A 121 -27.52 0.48 21.37
C ASP A 121 -28.17 1.03 20.09
N LEU A 122 -29.27 1.78 20.23
CA LEU A 122 -29.99 2.39 19.12
C LEU A 122 -29.12 3.32 18.28
N ASP A 123 -28.24 4.13 18.90
CA ASP A 123 -27.30 4.99 18.17
C ASP A 123 -26.40 4.18 17.26
N THR A 124 -25.92 3.03 17.74
CA THR A 124 -25.06 2.14 16.96
C THR A 124 -25.81 1.56 15.75
N VAL A 125 -27.07 1.13 15.93
CA VAL A 125 -27.90 0.62 14.83
C VAL A 125 -28.12 1.69 13.76
N LEU A 126 -28.38 2.93 14.18
CA LEU A 126 -28.54 4.06 13.27
C LEU A 126 -27.24 4.38 12.51
N ARG A 127 -26.09 4.34 13.18
CA ARG A 127 -24.77 4.61 12.56
C ARG A 127 -24.34 3.53 11.57
N ILE A 128 -24.78 2.29 11.77
CA ILE A 128 -24.60 1.20 10.80
C ILE A 128 -25.53 1.39 9.59
N GLY A 129 -26.55 2.26 9.67
CA GLY A 129 -27.53 2.51 8.63
C GLY A 129 -28.60 1.41 8.54
N LYS A 130 -28.89 0.75 9.66
CA LYS A 130 -29.94 -0.29 9.75
C LYS A 130 -31.22 0.27 10.34
N ASP A 131 -32.33 -0.39 10.02
CA ASP A 131 -33.65 0.00 10.51
C ASP A 131 -33.69 -0.10 12.05
N PRO A 132 -34.06 0.96 12.77
CA PRO A 132 -34.14 0.96 14.23
C PRO A 132 -35.19 -0.03 14.78
N THR A 133 -36.17 -0.46 13.98
CA THR A 133 -37.09 -1.54 14.38
C THR A 133 -36.37 -2.87 14.61
N LEU A 134 -35.21 -3.08 13.96
CA LEU A 134 -34.36 -4.26 14.17
C LEU A 134 -33.73 -4.29 15.58
N ALA A 135 -33.47 -3.12 16.18
CA ALA A 135 -32.98 -3.03 17.55
C ALA A 135 -34.03 -3.57 18.55
N ASN A 136 -35.32 -3.36 18.25
CA ASN A 136 -36.42 -3.89 19.05
C ASN A 136 -36.61 -5.40 18.83
N LEU A 137 -36.31 -5.92 17.64
CA LEU A 137 -36.38 -7.36 17.35
C LEU A 137 -35.32 -8.17 18.10
N LEU A 138 -34.09 -7.64 18.26
CA LEU A 138 -33.04 -8.30 19.06
C LEU A 138 -33.39 -8.39 20.54
N ARG A 139 -34.20 -7.46 21.07
CA ARG A 139 -34.75 -7.54 22.42
C ARG A 139 -35.90 -8.55 22.54
N MET A 140 -36.54 -8.91 21.42
CA MET A 140 -37.67 -9.85 21.37
C MET A 140 -37.23 -11.30 21.11
N TYR A 141 -36.11 -11.49 20.39
CA TYR A 141 -35.48 -12.79 20.12
C TYR A 141 -34.51 -13.21 21.23
N THR A 142 -34.91 -13.09 22.50
CA THR A 142 -34.16 -13.67 23.61
C THR A 142 -34.25 -15.19 23.53
N HIS A 143 -33.12 -15.85 23.26
CA HIS A 143 -32.66 -17.24 23.55
C HIS A 143 -33.68 -18.39 23.83
N LEU A 144 -34.80 -18.14 24.48
CA LEU A 144 -35.79 -19.15 24.90
C LEU A 144 -36.61 -19.71 23.73
N ASP A 145 -37.02 -18.90 22.76
CA ASP A 145 -37.91 -19.38 21.69
C ASP A 145 -37.20 -20.24 20.63
N TYR A 146 -35.92 -19.97 20.37
CA TYR A 146 -35.14 -20.69 19.35
C TYR A 146 -34.83 -22.14 19.77
N TYR A 147 -34.44 -22.36 21.03
CA TYR A 147 -34.19 -23.71 21.54
C TYR A 147 -35.48 -24.47 21.81
N SER A 148 -36.56 -23.81 22.25
CA SER A 148 -37.87 -24.48 22.43
C SER A 148 -38.50 -24.96 21.12
N ALA A 149 -38.15 -24.35 19.98
CA ALA A 149 -38.63 -24.77 18.66
C ALA A 149 -37.87 -25.99 18.09
N LEU A 150 -36.68 -26.30 18.62
CA LEU A 150 -35.82 -27.39 18.13
C LEU A 150 -35.98 -28.70 18.93
N GLU A 151 -36.46 -28.65 20.18
CA GLU A 151 -36.75 -29.85 20.99
C GLU A 151 -37.70 -30.88 20.33
N PRO A 152 -38.77 -30.50 19.60
CA PRO A 152 -39.62 -31.50 18.96
C PRO A 152 -39.01 -32.13 17.70
N ALA A 153 -37.93 -31.58 17.13
CA ALA A 153 -37.33 -32.10 15.90
C ALA A 153 -36.29 -33.23 16.12
N PHE A 154 -35.84 -33.43 17.35
CA PHE A 154 -34.83 -34.43 17.72
C PHE A 154 -35.37 -35.55 18.64
N SER A 155 -36.70 -35.58 18.86
CA SER A 155 -37.37 -36.53 19.76
C SER A 155 -38.19 -37.61 19.04
N ASP A 156 -37.82 -38.00 17.83
CA ASP A 156 -38.36 -39.23 17.21
C ASP A 156 -37.25 -40.29 17.09
N PRO A 157 -37.50 -41.53 17.54
CA PRO A 157 -36.54 -42.64 17.57
C PRO A 157 -36.22 -43.25 16.20
#